data_AF-A0A6C1SRH3-F1
#
_entry.id   AF-A0A6C1SRH3-F1
#
_cell.length_a   1.000
_cell.length_b   1.000
_cell.length_c   1.000
_cell.angle_alpha   90.00
_cell.angle_beta   90.00
_cell.angle_gamma   90.00
#
_symmetry.space_group_name_H-M   'P 1'
#
loop_
_entity.id
_entity.type
_entity.pdbx_description
1 polymer ?
#
loop_
_entity_poly.entity_id
_entity_poly.type
_entity_poly.pdbx_seq_one_letter_code
_entity_poly.pdbx_strand_id
1 'polypeptide(L)'
;MTGNHDASNLSVLEQELATALEALTAPGAGARGNLECRASDLQQRYLATPAKTLDDVESRLRVIRDIVAGLGEPGYLLHLVDATLADLRALRSDRNP
;
A
#
# COMPACT_ATOMS: atom_id res chain seq x y z
N MET A 1 28.24 -3.85 6.24
CA MET A 1 27.02 -4.60 6.64
C MET A 1 25.91 -3.58 6.90
N THR A 2 25.18 -3.18 5.87
CA THR A 2 24.13 -2.15 5.97
C THR A 2 23.00 -2.56 5.04
N GLY A 3 22.23 -3.57 5.46
CA GLY A 3 21.22 -4.21 4.61
C GLY A 3 19.83 -4.37 5.23
N ASN A 4 19.60 -3.88 6.47
CA ASN A 4 18.40 -4.29 7.23
C ASN A 4 17.52 -3.17 7.78
N HIS A 5 17.92 -1.89 7.67
CA HIS A 5 17.12 -0.79 8.24
C HIS A 5 15.97 -0.33 7.33
N ASP A 6 16.08 -0.56 6.02
CA ASP A 6 15.17 0.07 5.05
C ASP A 6 13.96 -0.77 4.66
N ALA A 7 14.08 -2.10 4.60
CA ALA A 7 12.92 -2.99 4.46
C ALA A 7 11.97 -2.84 5.66
N SER A 8 12.54 -2.51 6.84
CA SER A 8 11.77 -2.29 8.06
C SER A 8 10.89 -1.04 8.00
N ASN A 9 11.31 0.01 7.27
CA ASN A 9 10.56 1.27 7.23
C ASN A 9 9.26 1.16 6.43
N LEU A 10 9.28 0.43 5.31
CA LEU A 10 8.07 0.26 4.48
C LEU A 10 7.06 -0.67 5.16
N SER A 11 7.52 -1.78 5.76
CA SER A 11 6.64 -2.69 6.50
C SER A 11 6.01 -2.03 7.73
N VAL A 12 6.76 -1.16 8.42
CA VAL A 12 6.23 -0.38 9.55
C VAL A 12 5.16 0.59 9.08
N LEU A 13 5.41 1.33 7.98
CA LEU A 13 4.41 2.24 7.39
C LEU A 13 3.15 1.50 6.93
N GLU A 14 3.28 0.29 6.37
CA GLU A 14 2.14 -0.55 5.97
C GLU A 14 1.27 -0.93 7.17
N GLN A 15 1.91 -1.39 8.26
CA GLN A 15 1.24 -1.78 9.49
C GLN A 15 0.53 -0.58 10.15
N GLU A 16 1.20 0.58 10.20
CA GLU A 16 0.64 1.81 10.74
C GLU A 16 -0.57 2.29 9.92
N LEU A 17 -0.46 2.23 8.58
CA LEU A 17 -1.56 2.58 7.66
C LEU A 17 -2.75 1.65 7.86
N ALA A 18 -2.54 0.32 7.89
CA ALA A 18 -3.59 -0.65 8.12
C ALA A 18 -4.32 -0.40 9.45
N THR A 19 -3.56 -0.13 10.52
CA THR A 19 -4.11 0.20 11.84
C THR A 19 -4.93 1.49 11.82
N ALA A 20 -4.47 2.52 11.08
CA ALA A 20 -5.19 3.78 10.94
C ALA A 20 -6.49 3.62 10.14
N LEU A 21 -6.48 2.83 9.06
CA LEU A 21 -7.66 2.52 8.26
C LEU A 21 -8.70 1.70 9.04
N GLU A 22 -8.26 0.71 9.81
CA GLU A 22 -9.15 -0.06 10.68
C GLU A 22 -9.82 0.84 11.73
N ALA A 23 -9.05 1.76 12.35
CA ALA A 23 -9.59 2.71 13.31
C ALA A 23 -10.65 3.67 12.71
N LEU A 24 -10.63 3.93 11.40
CA LEU A 24 -11.67 4.70 10.71
C LEU A 24 -13.01 3.97 10.61
N THR A 25 -12.99 2.64 10.64
CA THR A 25 -14.21 1.82 10.62
C THR A 25 -14.86 1.73 11.99
N ALA A 26 -14.12 2.05 13.07
CA ALA A 26 -14.63 2.05 14.42
C ALA A 26 -15.61 3.23 14.66
N PRO A 27 -16.81 3.00 15.21
CA PRO A 27 -17.78 4.05 15.44
C PRO A 27 -17.35 5.01 16.57
N GLY A 28 -17.21 6.30 16.26
CA GLY A 28 -16.91 7.35 17.24
C GLY A 28 -16.65 8.71 16.59
N ALA A 29 -17.66 9.59 16.58
CA ALA A 29 -17.65 10.85 15.83
C ALA A 29 -16.65 11.92 16.32
N GLY A 30 -15.97 11.73 17.44
CA GLY A 30 -15.03 12.71 18.01
C GLY A 30 -13.60 12.65 17.45
N ALA A 31 -13.18 11.52 16.89
CA ALA A 31 -11.81 11.29 16.44
C ALA A 31 -11.67 11.09 14.92
N ARG A 32 -12.78 11.03 14.18
CA ARG A 32 -12.80 10.66 12.76
C ARG A 32 -11.95 11.57 11.88
N GLY A 33 -12.08 12.89 12.02
CA GLY A 33 -11.26 13.84 11.24
C GLY A 33 -9.75 13.71 11.52
N ASN A 34 -9.36 13.47 12.77
CA ASN A 34 -7.96 13.23 13.13
C ASN A 34 -7.44 11.90 12.55
N LEU A 35 -8.27 10.87 12.53
CA LEU A 35 -7.94 9.57 11.95
C LEU A 35 -7.83 9.65 10.42
N GLU A 36 -8.69 10.43 9.77
CA GLU A 36 -8.65 10.66 8.31
C GLU A 36 -7.36 11.38 7.92
N CYS A 37 -6.98 12.44 8.64
CA CYS A 37 -5.70 13.12 8.45
C CYS A 37 -4.51 12.17 8.66
N ARG A 38 -4.54 11.34 9.70
CA ARG A 38 -3.45 10.40 10.01
C ARG A 38 -3.32 9.32 8.94
N ALA A 39 -4.44 8.75 8.48
CA ALA A 39 -4.45 7.78 7.39
C ALA A 39 -3.90 8.39 6.09
N SER A 40 -4.29 9.63 5.78
CA SER A 40 -3.78 10.35 4.61
C SER A 40 -2.26 10.60 4.68
N ASP A 41 -1.72 11.03 5.83
CA ASP A 41 -0.27 11.21 6.03
C ASP A 41 0.50 9.89 5.83
N LEU A 42 0.03 8.82 6.47
CA LEU A 42 0.64 7.50 6.38
C LEU A 42 0.59 6.96 4.95
N GLN A 43 -0.53 7.14 4.25
CA GLN A 43 -0.67 6.77 2.84
C GLN A 43 0.31 7.53 1.96
N GLN A 44 0.45 8.86 2.13
CA GLN A 44 1.40 9.66 1.37
C GLN A 44 2.84 9.21 1.61
N ARG A 45 3.21 8.96 2.86
CA ARG A 45 4.57 8.50 3.22
C ARG A 45 4.86 7.10 2.70
N TYR A 46 3.90 6.18 2.77
CA TYR A 46 4.02 4.84 2.23
C TYR A 46 4.25 4.85 0.72
N LEU A 47 3.50 5.68 -0.02
CA LEU A 47 3.63 5.83 -1.47
C LEU A 47 4.89 6.58 -1.91
N ALA A 48 5.35 7.57 -1.13
CA ALA A 48 6.54 8.37 -1.44
C ALA A 48 7.86 7.68 -1.10
N THR A 49 7.84 6.68 -0.21
CA THR A 49 9.04 5.90 0.12
C THR A 49 9.51 5.18 -1.14
N PRO A 50 10.78 5.19 -1.55
CA PRO A 50 11.25 4.43 -2.71
C PRO A 50 11.12 2.91 -2.50
N ALA A 51 10.70 2.15 -3.50
CA ALA A 51 10.68 0.68 -3.42
C ALA A 51 12.10 0.14 -3.63
N LYS A 52 12.51 -0.87 -2.84
CA LYS A 52 13.84 -1.49 -2.92
C LYS A 52 13.79 -2.90 -3.48
N THR A 53 12.64 -3.56 -3.37
CA THR A 53 12.42 -4.93 -3.85
C THR A 53 11.18 -5.00 -4.76
N LEU A 54 11.06 -6.09 -5.53
CA LEU A 54 9.81 -6.36 -6.26
C LEU A 54 8.65 -6.65 -5.30
N ASP A 55 8.91 -7.15 -4.09
CA ASP A 55 7.92 -7.34 -3.03
C ASP A 55 7.35 -6.00 -2.55
N ASP A 56 8.21 -5.01 -2.35
CA ASP A 56 7.81 -3.64 -1.97
C ASP A 56 6.87 -3.01 -3.02
N VAL A 57 7.18 -3.21 -4.30
CA VAL A 57 6.33 -2.69 -5.40
C VAL A 57 4.99 -3.41 -5.43
N GLU A 58 4.97 -4.73 -5.23
CA GLU A 58 3.72 -5.51 -5.21
C GLU A 58 2.83 -5.12 -4.02
N SER A 59 3.38 -4.99 -2.81
CA SER A 59 2.60 -4.55 -1.63
C SER A 59 1.96 -3.19 -1.86
N ARG A 60 2.68 -2.25 -2.47
CA ARG A 60 2.12 -0.93 -2.80
C ARG A 60 1.02 -0.98 -3.83
N LEU A 61 1.20 -1.76 -4.89
CA LEU A 61 0.16 -1.92 -5.90
C LEU A 61 -1.10 -2.54 -5.30
N ARG A 62 -0.98 -3.46 -4.33
CA ARG A 62 -2.14 -3.99 -3.60
C ARG A 62 -2.85 -2.91 -2.79
N VAL A 63 -2.12 -2.07 -2.05
CA VAL A 63 -2.71 -0.93 -1.32
C VAL A 63 -3.42 0.03 -2.27
N ILE A 64 -2.79 0.38 -3.40
CA ILE A 64 -3.40 1.23 -4.43
C ILE A 64 -4.66 0.58 -5.01
N ARG A 65 -4.61 -0.74 -5.27
CA ARG A 65 -5.75 -1.52 -5.76
C ARG A 65 -6.93 -1.43 -4.80
N ASP A 66 -6.70 -1.60 -3.51
CA ASP A 66 -7.74 -1.57 -2.48
C ASP A 66 -8.36 -0.18 -2.35
N ILE A 67 -7.53 0.87 -2.43
CA ILE A 67 -8.01 2.26 -2.48
C ILE A 67 -8.89 2.47 -3.71
N VAL A 68 -8.42 2.12 -4.90
CA VAL A 68 -9.16 2.31 -6.16
C VAL A 68 -10.45 1.51 -6.18
N ALA A 69 -10.44 0.26 -5.69
CA ALA A 69 -11.63 -0.57 -5.58
C ALA A 69 -12.65 0.01 -4.57
N GLY A 70 -12.17 0.65 -3.50
CA GLY A 70 -13.03 1.35 -2.53
C GLY A 70 -13.70 2.61 -3.07
N LEU A 71 -13.23 3.17 -4.19
CA LEU A 71 -13.81 4.36 -4.83
C LEU A 71 -15.02 4.05 -5.72
N GLY A 72 -15.36 2.77 -5.95
CA GLY A 72 -16.53 2.35 -6.73
C GLY A 72 -16.18 1.58 -7.99
N GLU A 73 -16.85 1.92 -9.11
CA GLU A 73 -16.77 1.17 -10.38
C GLU A 73 -15.32 0.89 -10.82
N PRO A 74 -15.02 -0.33 -11.31
CA PRO A 74 -13.70 -0.69 -11.82
C PRO A 74 -13.34 0.19 -13.03
N GLY A 75 -12.60 1.26 -12.76
CA GLY A 75 -12.08 2.17 -13.77
C GLY A 75 -10.78 1.67 -14.39
N TYR A 76 -10.34 2.37 -15.43
CA TYR A 76 -9.05 2.16 -16.11
C TYR A 76 -7.86 1.99 -15.15
N LEU A 77 -7.85 2.73 -14.02
CA LEU A 77 -6.81 2.63 -13.01
C LEU A 77 -6.76 1.26 -12.33
N LEU A 78 -7.90 0.61 -12.06
CA LEU A 78 -7.91 -0.70 -11.44
C LEU A 78 -7.32 -1.75 -12.41
N HIS A 79 -7.69 -1.68 -13.69
CA HIS A 79 -7.14 -2.55 -14.72
C HIS A 79 -5.62 -2.38 -14.90
N LEU A 80 -5.12 -1.15 -14.86
CA LEU A 80 -3.67 -0.89 -14.91
C LEU A 80 -2.94 -1.49 -13.71
N VAL A 81 -3.50 -1.37 -12.51
CA VAL A 81 -2.91 -1.93 -11.29
C VAL A 81 -2.90 -3.45 -11.34
N ASP A 82 -3.99 -4.08 -11.76
CA ASP A 82 -4.08 -5.53 -11.92
C ASP A 82 -3.09 -6.05 -12.99
N ALA A 83 -2.96 -5.36 -14.12
CA ALA A 83 -1.99 -5.70 -15.15
C ALA A 83 -0.54 -5.61 -14.63
N THR A 84 -0.22 -4.52 -13.93
CA THR A 84 1.12 -4.33 -13.35
C THR A 84 1.44 -5.40 -12.30
N LEU A 85 0.45 -5.82 -11.50
CA LEU A 85 0.60 -6.92 -10.55
C LEU A 85 0.88 -8.25 -11.26
N ALA A 86 0.22 -8.52 -12.40
CA ALA A 86 0.47 -9.71 -13.20
C ALA A 86 1.90 -9.72 -13.78
N ASP A 87 2.36 -8.59 -14.32
CA ASP A 87 3.71 -8.44 -14.86
C ASP A 87 4.78 -8.66 -13.78
N LEU A 88 4.58 -8.13 -12.57
CA LEU A 88 5.50 -8.35 -11.45
C LEU A 88 5.60 -9.83 -11.06
N ARG A 89 4.49 -10.56 -11.06
CA ARG A 89 4.48 -12.00 -10.77
C ARG A 89 5.23 -12.78 -11.85
N ALA A 90 5.01 -12.46 -13.12
CA ALA A 90 5.74 -13.07 -14.23
C ALA A 90 7.26 -12.83 -14.11
N LEU A 91 7.67 -11.59 -13.82
CA LEU A 91 9.08 -11.24 -13.62
C LEU A 91 9.75 -11.98 -12.44
N ARG A 92 8.97 -12.35 -11.41
CA ARG A 92 9.49 -13.18 -10.31
C ARG A 92 9.62 -14.64 -10.71
N SER A 93 8.65 -15.18 -11.42
CA SER A 93 8.70 -16.55 -11.93
C SER A 93 9.91 -16.76 -12.86
N ASP A 94 10.23 -15.80 -13.72
CA ASP A 94 11.41 -15.86 -14.60
C ASP A 94 12.75 -15.75 -13.86
N ARG A 95 12.76 -15.16 -12.66
CA ARG A 95 13.96 -14.98 -11.83
C ARG A 95 14.27 -16.17 -10.91
N ASN A 96 13.34 -17.11 -10.76
CA ASN A 96 13.46 -18.25 -9.85
C ASN A 96 13.04 -19.55 -10.57
N PRO A 97 13.90 -20.10 -11.45
CA PRO A 97 13.59 -21.30 -12.24
C PRO A 97 13.52 -22.59 -11.40
#